data_AF-A0A7J0EDR9-F1
#
_entry.id   AF-A0A7J0EDR9-F1
#
_cell.length_a   1.000
_cell.length_b   1.000
_cell.length_c   1.000
_cell.angle_alpha   90.00
_cell.angle_beta   90.00
_cell.angle_gamma   90.00
#
_symmetry.space_group_name_H-M   'P 1'
#
loop_
_entity.id
_entity.type
_entity.pdbx_description
1 polymer ?
#
loop_
_entity_poly.entity_id
_entity_poly.type
_entity_poly.pdbx_seq_one_letter_code
_entity_poly.pdbx_strand_id
1 'polypeptide(L)'
;MVRVQVKHGGGGVSDEQMEFLYECPTTSTIEEIARDLTEISNLQSTIRRFVLQLEPRLSLHDQHKKVMTLHRALSEAKSYASQDQVLHNKPLSSYALKDLVKSVEREFSANYRIMEFPDSGLQQLLTDAYVSP
;
A
#
# COMPACT_ATOMS: atom_id res chain seq x y z
N MET A 1 -14.90 14.26 16.43
CA MET A 1 -13.79 13.48 15.86
C MET A 1 -12.49 13.97 16.47
N VAL A 2 -11.51 13.08 16.65
CA VAL A 2 -10.13 13.39 16.98
C VAL A 2 -9.23 12.85 15.88
N ARG A 3 -8.06 13.48 15.72
CA ARG A 3 -7.05 13.06 14.75
C ARG A 3 -5.83 12.56 15.49
N VAL A 4 -5.36 11.39 15.11
CA VAL A 4 -4.20 10.72 15.68
C VAL A 4 -3.13 10.65 14.60
N GLN A 5 -1.93 11.13 14.92
CA GLN A 5 -0.74 10.96 14.08
C GLN A 5 0.01 9.72 14.55
N VAL A 6 0.24 8.80 13.63
CA VAL A 6 0.79 7.47 13.92
C VAL A 6 2.07 7.30 13.16
N LYS A 7 3.15 7.00 13.89
CA LYS A 7 4.46 6.67 13.34
C LYS A 7 4.72 5.18 13.54
N HIS A 8 5.13 4.49 12.48
CA HIS A 8 5.47 3.06 12.51
C HIS A 8 6.59 2.73 11.53
N GLY A 9 7.27 1.60 11.73
CA GLY A 9 8.54 1.30 11.06
C GLY A 9 9.70 2.14 11.61
N GLY A 10 10.89 1.55 11.69
CA GLY A 10 12.07 2.22 12.28
C GLY A 10 13.00 1.33 13.12
N GLY A 11 12.96 0.02 12.94
CA GLY A 11 13.86 -0.91 13.63
C GLY A 11 15.20 -1.18 12.92
N GLY A 12 15.44 -0.62 11.73
CA GLY A 12 16.60 -0.97 10.90
C GLY A 12 17.10 0.17 9.99
N VAL A 13 18.35 0.02 9.53
CA VAL A 13 19.19 1.05 8.87
C VAL A 13 18.63 1.57 7.51
N SER A 14 17.63 0.89 6.95
CA SER A 14 17.01 1.23 5.66
C SER A 14 15.48 1.36 5.73
N ASP A 15 14.90 1.31 6.93
CA ASP A 15 13.45 1.26 7.08
C ASP A 15 12.92 2.70 7.16
N GLU A 16 12.52 3.25 6.01
CA GLU A 16 11.85 4.53 5.93
C GLU A 16 10.69 4.55 6.94
N GLN A 17 10.78 5.47 7.90
CA GLN A 17 9.76 5.67 8.91
C GLN A 17 8.44 6.00 8.22
N MET A 18 7.43 5.15 8.40
CA MET A 18 6.10 5.38 7.86
C MET A 18 5.28 6.21 8.86
N GLU A 19 4.46 7.10 8.33
CA GLU A 19 3.63 7.96 9.14
C GLU A 19 2.28 8.20 8.46
N PHE A 20 1.22 8.25 9.26
CA PHE A 20 -0.10 8.61 8.78
C PHE A 20 -0.97 9.31 9.81
N LEU A 21 -1.97 10.04 9.29
CA LEU A 21 -3.06 10.60 10.08
C LEU A 21 -4.26 9.65 10.04
N TYR A 22 -4.86 9.38 11.19
CA TYR A 22 -6.08 8.61 11.35
C TYR A 22 -7.13 9.47 12.06
N GLU A 23 -8.39 9.38 11.63
CA GLU A 23 -9.49 10.14 12.22
C GLU A 23 -10.53 9.18 12.79
N CYS A 24 -10.88 9.38 14.06
CA CYS A 24 -11.88 8.57 14.76
C CYS A 24 -12.81 9.41 15.65
N PRO A 25 -13.99 8.88 16.01
CA PRO A 25 -14.83 9.45 17.05
C PRO A 25 -14.09 9.56 18.40
N THR A 26 -14.42 10.59 19.19
CA THR A 26 -13.92 10.73 20.58
C THR A 26 -14.41 9.61 21.50
N THR A 27 -15.40 8.85 21.06
CA THR A 27 -16.01 7.73 21.79
C THR A 27 -15.38 6.38 21.43
N SER A 28 -14.45 6.33 20.48
CA SER A 28 -13.78 5.09 20.08
C SER A 28 -12.92 4.54 21.22
N THR A 29 -12.94 3.22 21.40
CA THR A 29 -12.09 2.57 22.39
C THR A 29 -10.65 2.43 21.91
N ILE A 30 -9.72 2.18 22.83
CA ILE A 30 -8.31 1.96 22.48
C ILE A 30 -8.16 0.73 21.58
N GLU A 31 -8.96 -0.31 21.80
CA GLU A 31 -8.93 -1.55 21.02
C GLU A 31 -9.44 -1.34 19.58
N GLU A 32 -10.48 -0.51 19.40
CA GLU A 32 -10.96 -0.13 18.08
C GLU A 32 -9.92 0.67 17.32
N ILE A 33 -9.34 1.68 17.98
CA ILE A 33 -8.27 2.49 17.40
C ILE A 33 -7.09 1.60 17.02
N ALA A 34 -6.58 0.79 17.95
CA ALA A 34 -5.43 -0.09 17.69
C ALA A 34 -5.65 -1.03 16.51
N ARG A 35 -6.86 -1.60 16.36
CA ARG A 35 -7.22 -2.45 15.22
C ARG A 35 -7.12 -1.70 13.90
N ASP A 36 -7.70 -0.49 13.85
CA ASP A 36 -7.70 0.33 12.64
C ASP A 36 -6.28 0.82 12.28
N LEU A 37 -5.49 1.19 13.28
CA LEU A 37 -4.10 1.61 13.08
C LEU A 37 -3.23 0.47 12.53
N THR A 38 -3.37 -0.73 13.10
CA THR A 38 -2.68 -1.93 12.62
C THR A 38 -3.10 -2.26 11.19
N GLU A 39 -4.39 -2.17 10.88
CA GLU A 39 -4.87 -2.40 9.52
C GLU A 39 -4.28 -1.41 8.51
N ILE A 40 -4.28 -0.12 8.82
CA ILE A 40 -3.69 0.91 7.94
C ILE A 40 -2.18 0.67 7.76
N SER A 41 -1.46 0.37 8.84
CA SER A 41 -0.03 0.04 8.82
C SER A 41 0.28 -1.14 7.89
N ASN A 42 -0.52 -2.21 7.98
CA ASN A 42 -0.38 -3.41 7.15
C ASN A 42 -0.66 -3.12 5.67
N LEU A 43 -1.66 -2.28 5.39
CA LEU A 43 -1.99 -1.86 4.03
C LEU A 43 -0.88 -0.97 3.42
N GLN A 44 -0.33 -0.01 4.17
CA GLN A 44 0.82 0.79 3.72
C GLN A 44 2.03 -0.10 3.42
N SER A 45 2.31 -1.07 4.30
CA SER A 45 3.40 -2.04 4.11
C SER A 45 3.21 -2.90 2.86
N THR A 46 1.96 -3.33 2.60
CA THR A 46 1.59 -4.08 1.40
C THR A 46 1.81 -3.27 0.12
N ILE A 47 1.37 -2.00 0.11
CA ILE A 47 1.59 -1.10 -1.03
C ILE A 47 3.09 -0.88 -1.25
N ARG A 48 3.86 -0.65 -0.17
CA ARG A 48 5.32 -0.48 -0.26
C ARG A 48 5.98 -1.71 -0.86
N ARG A 49 5.58 -2.92 -0.48
CA ARG A 49 6.08 -4.14 -1.09
C ARG A 49 5.75 -4.23 -2.58
N PHE A 50 4.52 -3.91 -2.98
CA PHE A 50 4.17 -3.84 -4.41
C PHE A 50 5.08 -2.87 -5.15
N VAL A 51 5.34 -1.69 -4.59
CA VAL A 51 6.24 -0.70 -5.19
C VAL A 51 7.64 -1.29 -5.38
N LEU A 52 8.24 -1.85 -4.33
CA LEU A 52 9.58 -2.43 -4.38
C LEU A 52 9.72 -3.58 -5.39
N GLN A 53 8.68 -4.40 -5.56
CA GLN A 53 8.74 -5.56 -6.44
C GLN A 53 8.34 -5.26 -7.89
N LEU A 54 7.40 -4.34 -8.10
CA LEU A 54 6.81 -4.06 -9.41
C LEU A 54 7.48 -2.89 -10.13
N GLU A 55 7.83 -1.81 -9.42
CA GLU A 55 8.39 -0.58 -10.02
C GLU A 55 9.64 -0.87 -10.88
N PRO A 56 10.63 -1.69 -10.46
CA PRO A 56 11.79 -2.01 -11.31
C PRO A 56 11.45 -2.72 -12.62
N ARG A 57 10.36 -3.49 -12.64
CA ARG A 57 9.93 -4.26 -13.83
C ARG A 57 9.03 -3.44 -14.72
N LEU A 58 8.19 -2.58 -14.15
CA LEU A 58 7.36 -1.65 -14.89
C LEU A 58 8.21 -0.72 -15.77
N SER A 59 9.31 -0.20 -15.24
CA SER A 59 10.25 0.65 -15.97
C SER A 59 10.88 -0.02 -17.21
N LEU A 60 10.89 -1.36 -17.27
CA LEU A 60 11.38 -2.11 -18.44
C LEU A 60 10.33 -2.22 -19.56
N HIS A 61 9.06 -1.94 -19.26
CA HIS A 61 7.92 -2.15 -20.14
C HIS A 61 7.04 -0.90 -20.31
N ASP A 62 7.58 0.30 -20.07
CA ASP A 62 6.88 1.60 -20.09
C ASP A 62 6.10 1.92 -21.38
N GLN A 63 6.37 1.23 -22.48
CA GLN A 63 5.68 1.43 -23.76
C GLN A 63 4.44 0.53 -23.94
N HIS A 64 4.25 -0.48 -23.10
CA HIS A 64 3.09 -1.38 -23.22
C HIS A 64 1.84 -0.78 -22.57
N LYS A 65 0.84 -0.45 -23.39
CA LYS A 65 -0.45 0.14 -22.94
C LYS A 65 -1.14 -0.60 -21.79
N LYS A 66 -1.03 -1.93 -21.72
CA LYS A 66 -1.61 -2.73 -20.62
C LYS A 66 -0.78 -2.66 -19.33
N VAL A 67 0.53 -2.47 -19.43
CA VAL A 67 1.41 -2.27 -18.28
C VAL A 67 1.22 -0.87 -17.68
N MET A 68 0.85 0.11 -18.51
CA MET A 68 0.53 1.48 -18.06
C MET A 68 -0.63 1.55 -17.06
N THR A 69 -1.63 0.67 -17.13
CA THR A 69 -2.74 0.67 -16.16
C THR A 69 -2.27 0.19 -14.79
N LEU A 70 -1.39 -0.81 -14.74
CA LEU A 70 -0.73 -1.23 -13.52
C LEU A 70 0.21 -0.15 -12.98
N HIS A 71 1.00 0.49 -13.83
CA HIS A 71 1.86 1.61 -13.42
C HIS A 71 1.06 2.73 -12.78
N ARG A 72 -0.08 3.10 -13.38
CA ARG A 72 -0.99 4.10 -12.81
C ARG A 72 -1.56 3.66 -11.47
N ALA A 73 -2.10 2.44 -11.37
CA ALA A 73 -2.66 1.92 -10.13
C ALA A 73 -1.62 1.90 -8.99
N LEU A 74 -0.39 1.48 -9.31
CA LEU A 74 0.72 1.45 -8.36
C LEU A 74 1.14 2.86 -7.93
N SER A 75 1.23 3.80 -8.87
CA SER A 75 1.57 5.20 -8.59
C SER A 75 0.52 5.87 -7.70
N GLU A 76 -0.76 5.61 -7.97
CA GLU A 76 -1.87 6.12 -7.17
C GLU A 76 -1.84 5.55 -5.75
N ALA A 77 -1.64 4.23 -5.62
CA ALA A 77 -1.49 3.57 -4.32
C ALA A 77 -0.29 4.13 -3.53
N LYS A 78 0.88 4.27 -4.18
CA LYS A 78 2.11 4.83 -3.59
C LYS A 78 1.89 6.26 -3.10
N SER A 79 1.28 7.11 -3.92
CA SER A 79 1.00 8.51 -3.55
C SER A 79 0.02 8.60 -2.38
N TYR A 80 -1.07 7.82 -2.42
CA TYR A 80 -2.07 7.83 -1.34
C TYR A 80 -1.48 7.33 -0.01
N ALA A 81 -0.66 6.26 -0.04
CA ALA A 81 -0.03 5.69 1.14
C ALA A 81 1.18 6.48 1.67
N SER A 82 1.60 7.55 0.98
CA SER A 82 2.79 8.32 1.34
C SER A 82 2.57 9.25 2.55
N GLN A 83 3.67 9.87 2.98
CA GLN A 83 3.63 10.92 4.00
C GLN A 83 3.01 12.24 3.50
N ASP A 84 2.74 12.39 2.19
CA ASP A 84 2.14 13.60 1.64
C ASP A 84 0.79 13.93 2.29
N GLN A 85 0.02 12.90 2.69
CA GLN A 85 -1.23 13.16 3.41
C GLN A 85 -1.02 13.80 4.79
N VAL A 86 0.12 13.56 5.46
CA VAL A 86 0.46 14.22 6.73
C VAL A 86 0.72 15.70 6.48
N LEU A 87 1.54 16.00 5.46
CA LEU A 87 1.87 17.37 5.05
C LEU A 87 0.62 18.18 4.67
N HIS A 88 -0.36 17.52 4.05
CA HIS A 88 -1.63 18.11 3.66
C HIS A 88 -2.73 17.97 4.71
N ASN A 89 -2.42 17.46 5.90
CA ASN A 89 -3.34 17.29 7.02
C ASN A 89 -4.61 16.50 6.65
N LYS A 90 -4.45 15.45 5.82
CA LYS A 90 -5.50 14.56 5.34
C LYS A 90 -5.39 13.19 6.00
N PRO A 91 -6.43 12.69 6.70
CA PRO A 91 -6.38 11.34 7.25
C PRO A 91 -6.44 10.27 6.17
N LEU A 92 -5.78 9.15 6.41
CA LEU A 92 -5.93 7.94 5.61
C LEU A 92 -7.24 7.23 5.94
N SER A 93 -7.83 6.64 4.91
CA SER A 93 -8.94 5.72 5.02
C SER A 93 -8.46 4.29 4.76
N SER A 94 -8.71 3.38 5.71
CA SER A 94 -8.43 1.95 5.51
C SER A 94 -9.21 1.38 4.33
N TYR A 95 -10.44 1.86 4.10
CA TYR A 95 -11.25 1.46 2.95
C TYR A 95 -10.60 1.88 1.62
N ALA A 96 -10.15 3.12 1.50
CA ALA A 96 -9.49 3.60 0.29
C ALA A 96 -8.18 2.83 0.02
N LEU A 97 -7.39 2.57 1.07
CA LEU A 97 -6.18 1.74 0.96
C LEU A 97 -6.49 0.31 0.48
N LYS A 98 -7.54 -0.33 1.03
CA LYS A 98 -7.98 -1.66 0.58
C LYS A 98 -8.37 -1.67 -0.89
N ASP A 99 -9.09 -0.66 -1.34
CA ASP A 99 -9.51 -0.56 -2.74
C ASP A 99 -8.31 -0.35 -3.68
N LEU A 100 -7.34 0.46 -3.27
CA LEU A 100 -6.08 0.65 -4.01
C LEU A 100 -5.26 -0.65 -4.08
N VAL A 101 -5.13 -1.38 -2.96
CA VAL A 101 -4.49 -2.70 -2.93
C VAL A 101 -5.16 -3.67 -3.92
N LYS A 102 -6.50 -3.80 -3.84
CA LYS A 102 -7.26 -4.67 -4.76
C LYS A 102 -7.14 -4.23 -6.22
N SER A 103 -7.06 -2.93 -6.48
CA SER A 103 -6.85 -2.39 -7.83
C SER A 103 -5.49 -2.82 -8.36
N VAL A 104 -4.42 -2.69 -7.56
CA VAL A 104 -3.07 -3.14 -7.94
C VAL A 104 -3.04 -4.66 -8.18
N GLU A 105 -3.63 -5.45 -7.30
CA GLU A 105 -3.70 -6.92 -7.45
C GLU A 105 -4.42 -7.34 -8.74
N ARG A 106 -5.54 -6.68 -9.06
CA ARG A 106 -6.32 -6.93 -10.27
C ARG A 106 -5.52 -6.62 -11.53
N GLU A 107 -4.92 -5.43 -11.58
CA GLU A 107 -4.10 -5.01 -12.71
C GLU A 107 -2.85 -5.87 -12.85
N PHE A 108 -2.23 -6.27 -11.73
CA PHE A 108 -1.11 -7.20 -11.73
C PHE A 108 -1.50 -8.57 -12.31
N SER A 109 -2.61 -9.13 -11.85
CA SER A 109 -3.12 -10.43 -12.34
C SER A 109 -3.46 -10.41 -13.83
N ALA A 110 -3.86 -9.26 -14.37
CA ALA A 110 -4.12 -9.09 -15.79
C ALA A 110 -2.84 -8.96 -16.65
N ASN A 111 -1.71 -8.57 -16.04
CA ASN A 111 -0.50 -8.14 -16.76
C ASN A 111 0.77 -8.95 -16.45
N TYR A 112 0.76 -9.80 -15.43
CA TYR A 112 1.98 -10.47 -14.92
C TYR A 112 2.76 -11.25 -15.99
N ARG A 113 2.07 -11.90 -16.93
CA ARG A 113 2.70 -12.63 -18.05
C ARG A 113 3.47 -11.72 -19.01
N ILE A 114 3.00 -10.48 -19.19
CA ILE A 114 3.64 -9.49 -20.05
C ILE A 114 4.92 -8.98 -19.39
N MET A 115 4.94 -8.92 -18.06
CA MET A 115 6.10 -8.53 -17.25
C MET A 115 7.04 -9.70 -16.92
N GLU A 116 6.90 -10.82 -17.63
CA GLU A 116 7.69 -12.04 -17.47
C GLU A 116 7.77 -12.54 -16.01
N PHE A 117 6.73 -12.28 -15.21
CA PHE A 117 6.65 -12.78 -13.84
C PHE A 117 6.42 -14.31 -13.88
N PRO A 118 7.22 -15.11 -13.15
CA PRO A 118 6.90 -16.53 -13.01
C PRO A 118 5.57 -16.69 -12.26
N ASP A 119 4.76 -17.68 -12.62
CA ASP A 119 3.47 -17.94 -11.96
C ASP A 119 3.62 -18.11 -10.43
N SER A 120 4.76 -18.64 -9.97
CA SER A 120 5.13 -18.72 -8.56
C SER A 120 5.30 -17.36 -7.88
N GLY A 121 5.81 -16.36 -8.61
CA GLY A 121 5.97 -14.99 -8.13
C GLY A 121 4.64 -14.26 -7.96
N LEU A 122 3.62 -14.62 -8.75
CA LEU A 122 2.26 -14.10 -8.56
C LEU A 122 1.64 -14.64 -7.28
N GLN A 123 1.73 -15.95 -7.05
CA GLN A 123 1.18 -16.56 -5.84
C GLN A 123 1.89 -16.05 -4.60
N GLN A 124 3.21 -15.86 -4.65
CA GLN A 124 3.99 -15.35 -3.53
C GLN A 124 3.64 -13.89 -3.22
N LEU A 125 3.58 -13.02 -4.23
CA LEU A 125 3.25 -11.61 -4.03
C LEU A 125 1.83 -11.39 -3.46
N LEU A 126 0.87 -12.21 -3.92
CA LEU A 126 -0.50 -12.15 -3.42
C LEU A 126 -0.62 -12.80 -2.03
N THR A 127 0.02 -13.95 -1.79
CA THR A 127 -0.04 -14.63 -0.48
C THR A 127 0.59 -13.76 0.61
N ASP A 128 1.74 -13.15 0.32
CA ASP A 128 2.42 -12.27 1.27
C ASP A 128 1.59 -11.00 1.59
N ALA A 129 0.64 -10.60 0.73
CA ALA A 129 -0.30 -9.50 1.00
C ALA A 129 -1.32 -9.79 2.08
N TYR A 130 -1.59 -11.08 2.35
CA TYR A 130 -2.51 -11.52 3.39
C TYR A 130 -1.79 -12.13 4.61
N VAL A 131 -0.46 -12.17 4.58
CA VAL A 131 0.39 -12.64 5.69
C VAL A 131 1.21 -11.46 6.21
N SER A 132 0.61 -10.62 7.06
CA SER A 132 1.35 -9.83 8.04
C SER A 132 0.81 -10.15 9.43
N PRO A 133 1.67 -10.55 10.38
CA PRO A 133 1.29 -10.80 11.77
C PRO A 133 0.81 -9.54 12.49
#